data_AF-A0A929X751-F1
#
_entry.id   AF-A0A929X751-F1
#
_cell.length_a   1.000
_cell.length_b   1.000
_cell.length_c   1.000
_cell.angle_alpha   90.00
_cell.angle_beta   90.00
_cell.angle_gamma   90.00
#
_symmetry.space_group_name_H-M   'P 1'
#
loop_
_entity.id
_entity.type
_entity.pdbx_description
1 polymer ?
#
loop_
_entity_poly.entity_id
_entity_poly.type
_entity_poly.pdbx_seq_one_letter_code
_entity_poly.pdbx_strand_id
1 'polypeptide(L)'
;MSKISNSLNSFEQLKEAVNTLDIKSIPENETQEFARNKEALIYIESYVNLLDENLLPNAFFGEFQNCFVNWNRNMGHLTAIIDNALTILARYSTIYIPKDQAESTIMEMIAGYNEAIKTSLDDLKLDEIKNKIADTESTIQKFSIANDEFLQQKDKIYGYFNEIENFRTNLVV
;
A
#
# COMPACT_ATOMS: atom_id res chain seq x y z
N MET A 1 36.49 6.19 4.38
CA MET A 1 35.25 5.47 4.01
C MET A 1 35.23 4.16 4.77
N SER A 2 34.13 3.84 5.45
CA SER A 2 33.95 2.57 6.14
C SER A 2 33.78 1.44 5.11
N LYS A 3 34.03 0.18 5.51
CA LYS A 3 33.79 -0.96 4.60
C LYS A 3 32.30 -1.07 4.28
N ILE A 4 31.45 -0.77 5.26
CA ILE A 4 30.00 -0.68 5.09
C ILE A 4 29.63 0.37 4.04
N SER A 5 30.17 1.61 4.09
CA SER A 5 29.78 2.64 3.12
C SER A 5 30.17 2.27 1.69
N ASN A 6 31.29 1.56 1.51
CA ASN A 6 31.69 1.07 0.19
C ASN A 6 30.75 -0.03 -0.33
N SER A 7 30.34 -0.97 0.53
CA SER A 7 29.38 -2.02 0.17
C SER A 7 27.98 -1.48 -0.13
N LEU A 8 27.62 -0.32 0.43
CA LEU A 8 26.32 0.31 0.18
C LEU A 8 26.24 1.10 -1.13
N ASN A 9 27.35 1.39 -1.83
CA ASN A 9 27.30 2.18 -3.07
C ASN A 9 26.37 1.57 -4.14
N SER A 10 26.46 0.25 -4.37
CA SER A 10 25.59 -0.44 -5.33
C SER A 10 24.15 -0.55 -4.82
N PHE A 11 23.97 -0.63 -3.51
CA PHE A 11 22.65 -0.61 -2.87
C PHE A 11 21.96 0.74 -3.06
N GLU A 12 22.64 1.86 -2.81
CA GLU A 12 22.07 3.20 -2.98
C GLU A 12 21.67 3.46 -4.43
N GLN A 13 22.50 3.04 -5.40
CA GLN A 13 22.16 3.13 -6.82
C GLN A 13 20.88 2.34 -7.17
N LEU A 14 20.74 1.12 -6.63
CA LEU A 14 19.53 0.33 -6.82
C LEU A 14 18.32 1.01 -6.18
N LYS A 15 18.46 1.47 -4.94
CA LYS A 15 17.39 2.13 -4.18
C LYS A 15 16.90 3.39 -4.88
N GLU A 16 17.81 4.23 -5.39
CA GLU A 16 17.47 5.41 -6.19
C GLU A 16 16.74 5.02 -7.49
N ALA A 17 17.25 4.01 -8.20
CA ALA A 17 16.60 3.51 -9.41
C ALA A 17 15.19 2.95 -9.16
N VAL A 18 14.98 2.26 -8.03
CA VAL A 18 13.66 1.75 -7.62
C VAL A 18 12.72 2.89 -7.19
N ASN A 19 13.24 3.91 -6.52
CA ASN A 19 12.44 5.06 -6.08
C ASN A 19 12.00 5.98 -7.22
N THR A 20 12.72 5.96 -8.35
CA THR A 20 12.37 6.73 -9.55
C THR A 20 11.42 6.01 -10.51
N LEU A 21 11.05 4.75 -10.22
CA LEU A 21 10.03 4.05 -11.01
C LEU A 21 8.66 4.69 -10.82
N ASP A 22 7.96 4.93 -11.93
CA ASP A 22 6.57 5.35 -11.91
C ASP A 22 5.68 4.16 -11.51
N ILE A 23 5.09 4.25 -10.31
CA ILE A 23 4.20 3.22 -9.76
C ILE A 23 3.03 2.95 -10.71
N LYS A 24 2.57 3.96 -11.46
CA LYS A 24 1.46 3.80 -12.42
C LYS A 24 1.81 2.96 -13.64
N SER A 25 3.11 2.76 -13.90
CA SER A 25 3.61 1.94 -14.99
C SER A 25 3.81 0.47 -14.62
N ILE A 26 3.65 0.13 -13.33
CA ILE A 26 3.84 -1.23 -12.81
C ILE A 26 2.54 -2.03 -13.05
N PRO A 27 2.64 -3.24 -13.62
CA PRO A 27 1.48 -4.13 -13.76
C PRO A 27 0.79 -4.38 -12.42
N GLU A 28 -0.55 -4.44 -12.44
CA GLU A 28 -1.34 -4.62 -11.21
C GLU A 28 -0.96 -5.93 -10.47
N ASN A 29 -0.65 -6.99 -11.21
CA ASN A 29 -0.20 -8.27 -10.67
C ASN A 29 1.21 -8.23 -10.04
N GLU A 30 1.99 -7.17 -10.26
CA GLU A 30 3.34 -6.97 -9.71
C GLU A 30 3.36 -5.91 -8.58
N THR A 31 2.24 -5.22 -8.34
CA THR A 31 2.18 -4.07 -7.42
C THR A 31 2.47 -4.46 -5.97
N GLN A 32 1.99 -5.64 -5.54
CA GLN A 32 2.28 -6.17 -4.19
C GLN A 32 3.76 -6.54 -4.01
N GLU A 33 4.36 -7.20 -5.01
CA GLU A 33 5.79 -7.54 -4.98
C GLU A 33 6.65 -6.28 -4.95
N PHE A 34 6.28 -5.26 -5.73
CA PHE A 34 6.97 -3.98 -5.73
C PHE A 34 6.91 -3.28 -4.37
N ALA A 35 5.73 -3.20 -3.76
CA ALA A 35 5.55 -2.60 -2.44
C ALA A 35 6.41 -3.31 -1.38
N ARG A 36 6.36 -4.65 -1.36
CA ARG A 36 7.21 -5.47 -0.48
C ARG A 36 8.69 -5.21 -0.71
N ASN A 37 9.13 -5.14 -1.96
CA ASN A 37 10.55 -4.92 -2.27
C ASN A 37 11.02 -3.53 -1.83
N LYS A 38 10.16 -2.50 -1.92
CA LYS A 38 10.43 -1.17 -1.35
C LYS A 38 10.58 -1.20 0.16
N GLU A 39 9.67 -1.85 0.87
CA GLU A 39 9.77 -2.01 2.33
C GLU A 39 11.06 -2.76 2.73
N ALA A 40 11.40 -3.82 1.99
CA ALA A 40 12.60 -4.60 2.24
C ALA A 40 13.89 -3.80 1.98
N LEU A 41 13.94 -2.92 0.97
CA LEU A 41 15.08 -2.01 0.77
C LEU A 41 15.29 -1.10 1.99
N ILE A 42 14.22 -0.51 2.52
CA ILE A 42 14.30 0.34 3.73
C ILE A 42 14.81 -0.47 4.93
N TYR A 43 14.31 -1.70 5.10
CA TYR A 43 14.77 -2.60 6.15
C TYR A 43 16.25 -2.94 6.01
N ILE A 44 16.71 -3.30 4.80
CA ILE A 44 18.10 -3.66 4.52
C ILE A 44 19.04 -2.50 4.87
N GLU A 45 18.73 -1.29 4.40
CA GLU A 45 19.52 -0.09 4.70
C GLU A 45 19.62 0.15 6.21
N SER A 46 18.46 0.14 6.87
CA SER A 46 18.38 0.37 8.31
C SER A 46 19.20 -0.67 9.06
N TYR A 47 19.08 -1.96 8.70
CA TYR A 47 19.77 -3.04 9.38
C TYR A 47 21.29 -2.99 9.17
N VAL A 48 21.75 -2.75 7.93
CA VAL A 48 23.18 -2.71 7.61
C VAL A 48 23.90 -1.59 8.35
N ASN A 49 23.25 -0.43 8.49
CA ASN A 49 23.81 0.71 9.21
C ASN A 49 24.02 0.45 10.72
N LEU A 50 23.45 -0.65 11.25
CA LEU A 50 23.57 -1.04 12.66
C LEU A 50 24.62 -2.11 12.92
N LEU A 51 25.21 -2.66 11.85
CA LEU A 51 26.21 -3.70 11.99
C LEU A 51 27.55 -3.10 12.42
N ASP A 52 28.20 -3.73 13.40
CA ASP A 52 29.59 -3.42 13.71
C ASP A 52 30.50 -4.01 12.63
N GLU A 53 31.06 -3.14 11.78
CA GLU A 53 31.92 -3.53 10.67
C GLU A 53 33.18 -4.30 11.09
N ASN A 54 33.62 -4.15 12.34
CA ASN A 54 34.80 -4.85 12.86
C ASN A 54 34.51 -6.31 13.22
N LEU A 55 33.24 -6.63 13.46
CA LEU A 55 32.79 -7.98 13.78
C LEU A 55 32.33 -8.75 12.54
N LEU A 56 32.03 -8.05 11.45
CA LEU A 56 31.60 -8.66 10.20
C LEU A 56 32.75 -9.40 9.48
N PRO A 57 32.50 -10.61 8.93
CA PRO A 57 33.51 -11.34 8.18
C PRO A 57 33.79 -10.60 6.88
N ASN A 58 35.04 -10.61 6.41
CA ASN A 58 35.39 -9.93 5.15
C ASN A 58 34.54 -10.43 3.94
N ALA A 59 34.08 -11.68 3.97
CA ALA A 59 33.19 -12.23 2.95
C ALA A 59 31.84 -11.51 2.86
N PHE A 60 31.31 -11.01 3.98
CA PHE A 60 30.03 -10.28 4.01
C PHE A 60 30.03 -9.12 3.03
N PHE A 61 31.06 -8.27 3.07
CA PHE A 61 31.12 -7.05 2.27
C PHE A 61 31.07 -7.32 0.78
N GLY A 62 31.74 -8.39 0.32
CA GLY A 62 31.75 -8.80 -1.08
C GLY A 62 30.45 -9.48 -1.49
N GLU A 63 29.95 -10.43 -0.70
CA GLU A 63 28.68 -11.13 -0.97
C GLU A 63 27.50 -10.16 -1.01
N PHE A 64 27.45 -9.23 -0.05
CA PHE A 64 26.37 -8.26 0.08
C PHE A 64 26.39 -7.24 -1.06
N GLN A 65 27.55 -6.65 -1.37
CA GLN A 65 27.67 -5.70 -2.49
C GLN A 65 27.27 -6.34 -3.84
N ASN A 66 27.65 -7.60 -4.05
CA ASN A 66 27.35 -8.33 -5.29
C ASN A 66 25.87 -8.66 -5.46
N CYS A 67 25.01 -8.51 -4.45
CA CYS A 67 23.57 -8.67 -4.62
C CYS A 67 22.99 -7.58 -5.51
N PHE A 68 23.52 -6.36 -5.44
CA PHE A 68 22.86 -5.18 -6.00
C PHE A 68 23.38 -4.78 -7.38
N VAL A 69 24.17 -5.64 -8.02
CA VAL A 69 24.74 -5.36 -9.35
C VAL A 69 23.81 -5.82 -10.46
N ASN A 70 23.81 -5.10 -11.58
CA ASN A 70 23.18 -5.51 -12.84
C ASN A 70 21.66 -5.76 -12.80
N TRP A 71 20.92 -5.07 -11.92
CA TRP A 71 19.46 -5.11 -11.99
C TRP A 71 18.97 -4.68 -13.39
N ASN A 72 18.25 -5.57 -14.06
CA ASN A 72 17.78 -5.39 -15.44
C ASN A 72 16.38 -4.74 -15.52
N ARG A 73 15.92 -4.10 -14.44
CA ARG A 73 14.60 -3.46 -14.32
C ARG A 73 13.40 -4.42 -14.42
N ASN A 74 13.62 -5.72 -14.30
CA ASN A 74 12.55 -6.71 -14.16
C ASN A 74 12.16 -6.88 -12.68
N MET A 75 10.86 -7.05 -12.40
CA MET A 75 10.36 -7.20 -11.03
C MET A 75 10.84 -8.50 -10.37
N GLY A 76 10.73 -9.63 -11.07
CA GLY A 76 11.22 -10.91 -10.55
C GLY A 76 12.72 -10.89 -10.24
N HIS A 77 13.51 -10.17 -11.04
CA HIS A 77 14.92 -9.95 -10.75
C HIS A 77 15.13 -9.03 -9.54
N LEU A 78 14.33 -7.98 -9.37
CA LEU A 78 14.38 -7.15 -8.16
C LEU A 78 14.10 -8.00 -6.92
N THR A 79 13.04 -8.81 -6.93
CA THR A 79 12.69 -9.73 -5.84
C THR A 79 13.86 -10.67 -5.51
N ALA A 80 14.50 -11.27 -6.51
CA ALA A 80 15.65 -12.15 -6.29
C ALA A 80 16.86 -11.40 -5.67
N ILE A 81 17.14 -10.17 -6.11
CA ILE A 81 18.19 -9.33 -5.53
C ILE A 81 17.91 -9.05 -4.05
N ILE A 82 16.68 -8.64 -3.73
CA ILE A 82 16.27 -8.33 -2.36
C ILE A 82 16.31 -9.57 -1.47
N ASP A 83 15.81 -10.71 -1.94
CA ASP A 83 15.79 -11.95 -1.15
C ASP A 83 17.18 -12.52 -0.90
N ASN A 84 18.10 -12.38 -1.86
CA ASN A 84 19.50 -12.73 -1.68
C ASN A 84 20.17 -11.84 -0.61
N ALA A 85 19.92 -10.53 -0.67
CA ALA A 85 20.44 -9.60 0.34
C ALA A 85 19.91 -9.94 1.74
N LEU A 86 18.60 -10.20 1.89
CA LEU A 86 18.01 -10.62 3.16
C LEU A 86 18.58 -11.95 3.65
N THR A 87 18.84 -12.91 2.76
CA THR A 87 19.45 -14.20 3.10
C THR A 87 20.87 -14.02 3.63
N ILE A 88 21.65 -13.12 3.04
CA ILE A 88 22.99 -12.78 3.53
C ILE A 88 22.90 -12.11 4.90
N LEU A 89 22.02 -11.12 5.06
CA LEU A 89 21.82 -10.47 6.36
C LEU A 89 21.42 -11.49 7.43
N ALA A 90 20.49 -12.39 7.14
CA ALA A 90 20.09 -13.46 8.05
C ALA A 90 21.27 -14.39 8.39
N ARG A 91 22.11 -14.75 7.42
CA ARG A 91 23.30 -15.58 7.62
C ARG A 91 24.30 -14.95 8.60
N TYR A 92 24.48 -13.63 8.53
CA TYR A 92 25.43 -12.89 9.37
C TYR A 92 24.75 -12.14 10.54
N SER A 93 23.44 -12.33 10.75
CA SER A 93 22.63 -11.61 11.75
C SER A 93 23.01 -11.89 13.21
N THR A 94 23.73 -12.98 13.46
CA THR A 94 24.24 -13.35 14.79
C THR A 94 25.47 -12.56 15.22
N ILE A 95 25.99 -11.70 14.33
CA ILE A 95 27.11 -10.81 14.59
C ILE A 95 26.55 -9.53 15.21
N TYR A 96 26.84 -9.36 16.50
CA TYR A 96 26.15 -8.47 17.44
C TYR A 96 25.97 -7.03 16.93
N ILE A 97 24.72 -6.55 16.94
CA ILE A 97 24.43 -5.13 17.17
C ILE A 97 24.92 -4.82 18.60
N PRO A 98 25.82 -3.84 18.82
CA PRO A 98 26.27 -3.49 20.17
C PRO A 98 25.08 -3.27 21.09
N LYS A 99 25.08 -3.95 22.25
CA LYS A 99 23.94 -4.05 23.17
C LYS A 99 23.45 -2.68 23.67
N ASP A 100 24.36 -1.72 23.66
CA ASP A 100 24.27 -0.32 24.02
C ASP A 100 23.65 0.57 22.92
N GLN A 101 23.65 0.15 21.66
CA GLN A 101 22.94 0.84 20.56
C GLN A 101 21.60 0.18 20.20
N ALA A 102 21.44 -1.11 20.49
CA ALA A 102 20.25 -1.87 20.11
C ALA A 102 18.93 -1.25 20.62
N GLU A 103 18.88 -0.77 21.86
CA GLU A 103 17.65 -0.21 22.43
C GLU A 103 17.25 1.12 21.77
N SER A 104 18.18 2.07 21.66
CA SER A 104 17.96 3.38 21.02
C SER A 104 17.49 3.20 19.57
N THR A 105 18.13 2.31 18.85
CA THR A 105 17.82 2.03 17.45
C THR A 105 16.49 1.32 17.28
N ILE A 106 16.17 0.31 18.10
CA ILE A 106 14.86 -0.35 18.05
C ILE A 106 13.76 0.69 18.29
N MET A 107 13.97 1.63 19.21
CA MET A 107 13.04 2.73 19.44
C MET A 107 12.90 3.66 18.23
N GLU A 108 14.00 4.00 17.54
CA GLU A 108 13.96 4.79 16.29
C GLU A 108 13.23 4.06 15.16
N MET A 109 13.46 2.75 14.99
CA MET A 109 12.75 1.95 13.99
C MET A 109 11.24 1.88 14.30
N ILE A 110 10.88 1.65 15.57
CA ILE A 110 9.47 1.66 15.99
C ILE A 110 8.84 3.03 15.73
N ALA A 111 9.54 4.12 15.99
CA ALA A 111 9.06 5.47 15.71
C ALA A 111 8.86 5.71 14.21
N GLY A 112 9.82 5.31 13.37
CA GLY A 112 9.73 5.41 11.91
C GLY A 112 8.58 4.61 11.32
N TYR A 113 8.37 3.37 11.78
CA TYR A 113 7.21 2.56 11.38
C TYR A 113 5.89 3.22 11.81
N ASN A 114 5.84 3.78 13.02
CA ASN A 114 4.63 4.44 13.52
C ASN A 114 4.29 5.70 12.70
N GLU A 115 5.28 6.48 12.27
CA GLU A 115 5.07 7.61 11.34
C GLU A 115 4.60 7.16 9.96
N ALA A 116 5.22 6.13 9.38
CA ALA A 116 4.83 5.59 8.07
C ALA A 116 3.40 5.04 8.08
N ILE A 117 3.02 4.33 9.14
CA ILE A 117 1.66 3.81 9.35
C ILE A 117 0.66 4.96 9.49
N LYS A 118 0.98 5.99 10.30
CA LYS A 118 0.11 7.18 10.44
C LYS A 118 -0.08 7.90 9.11
N THR A 119 1.00 8.12 8.37
CA THR A 119 0.95 8.79 7.06
C THR A 119 0.08 8.00 6.09
N SER A 120 0.24 6.68 6.04
CA SER A 120 -0.58 5.80 5.21
C SER A 120 -2.06 5.81 5.64
N LEU A 121 -2.34 5.89 6.94
CA LEU A 121 -3.70 6.03 7.50
C LEU A 121 -4.34 7.39 7.15
N ASP A 122 -3.57 8.47 7.21
CA ASP A 122 -4.03 9.81 6.82
C ASP A 122 -4.30 9.88 5.31
N ASP A 123 -3.44 9.26 4.49
CA ASP A 123 -3.59 9.18 3.03
C ASP A 123 -4.82 8.38 2.59
N LEU A 124 -5.31 7.44 3.40
CA LEU A 124 -6.57 6.74 3.16
C LEU A 124 -7.80 7.67 3.25
N LYS A 125 -7.65 8.90 3.78
CA LYS A 125 -8.69 9.94 3.86
C LYS A 125 -10.04 9.40 4.37
N LEU A 126 -10.01 8.62 5.44
CA LEU A 126 -11.18 7.89 5.95
C LEU A 126 -12.38 8.79 6.27
N ASP A 127 -12.15 10.04 6.71
CA ASP A 127 -13.23 11.00 6.97
C ASP A 127 -13.91 11.48 5.68
N GLU A 128 -13.16 11.61 4.57
CA GLU A 128 -13.75 11.92 3.27
C GLU A 128 -14.63 10.76 2.77
N ILE A 129 -14.19 9.52 2.99
CA ILE A 129 -14.97 8.32 2.67
C ILE A 129 -16.26 8.28 3.51
N LYS A 130 -16.17 8.52 4.82
CA LYS A 130 -17.35 8.58 5.71
C LYS A 130 -18.36 9.63 5.26
N ASN A 131 -17.90 10.83 4.90
CA ASN A 131 -18.78 11.89 4.41
C ASN A 131 -19.48 11.49 3.10
N LYS A 132 -18.75 10.89 2.15
CA LYS A 132 -19.35 10.37 0.90
C LYS A 132 -20.39 9.29 1.14
N ILE A 133 -20.18 8.41 2.13
CA ILE A 133 -21.17 7.40 2.52
C ILE A 133 -22.44 8.08 3.05
N ALA A 134 -22.30 9.05 3.97
CA ALA A 134 -23.45 9.78 4.53
C ALA A 134 -24.24 10.55 3.45
N ASP A 135 -23.55 11.20 2.50
CA ASP A 135 -24.18 11.87 1.36
C ASP A 135 -24.93 10.89 0.45
N THR A 136 -24.36 9.71 0.23
CA THR A 136 -24.97 8.64 -0.55
C THR A 136 -26.23 8.10 0.14
N GLU A 137 -26.16 7.85 1.44
CA GLU A 137 -27.31 7.40 2.24
C GLU A 137 -28.46 8.42 2.23
N SER A 138 -28.14 9.71 2.41
CA SER A 138 -29.11 10.82 2.29
C SER A 138 -29.77 10.85 0.91
N THR A 139 -28.99 10.63 -0.15
CA THR A 139 -29.49 10.58 -1.52
C THR A 139 -30.41 9.38 -1.73
N ILE A 140 -30.05 8.20 -1.23
CA ILE A 140 -30.88 6.98 -1.29
C ILE A 140 -32.22 7.21 -0.57
N GLN A 141 -32.23 7.84 0.61
CA GLN A 141 -33.46 8.16 1.33
C GLN A 141 -34.36 9.09 0.52
N LYS A 142 -33.81 10.15 -0.09
CA LYS A 142 -34.60 11.06 -0.96
C LYS A 142 -35.20 10.32 -2.16
N PHE A 143 -34.44 9.42 -2.80
CA PHE A 143 -34.96 8.58 -3.87
C PHE A 143 -36.07 7.66 -3.42
N SER A 144 -35.95 7.05 -2.23
CA SER A 144 -37.01 6.20 -1.67
C SER A 144 -38.30 6.99 -1.47
N ILE A 145 -38.23 8.18 -0.88
CA ILE A 145 -39.39 9.06 -0.67
C ILE A 145 -40.03 9.44 -2.01
N ALA A 146 -39.22 9.88 -2.98
CA ALA A 146 -39.72 10.25 -4.30
C ALA A 146 -40.36 9.06 -5.04
N ASN A 147 -39.83 7.86 -4.87
CA ASN A 147 -40.39 6.64 -5.44
C ASN A 147 -41.74 6.28 -4.80
N ASP A 148 -41.88 6.43 -3.48
CA ASP A 148 -43.15 6.22 -2.78
C ASP A 148 -44.22 7.22 -3.25
N GLU A 149 -43.84 8.50 -3.42
CA GLU A 149 -44.72 9.53 -3.97
C GLU A 149 -45.14 9.21 -5.41
N PHE A 150 -44.21 8.76 -6.25
CA PHE A 150 -44.49 8.33 -7.62
C PHE A 150 -45.48 7.16 -7.66
N LEU A 151 -45.30 6.15 -6.81
CA LEU A 151 -46.21 5.00 -6.71
C LEU A 151 -47.62 5.44 -6.27
N GLN A 152 -47.74 6.34 -5.29
CA GLN A 152 -49.04 6.88 -4.88
C GLN A 152 -49.75 7.66 -6.01
N GLN A 153 -49.01 8.46 -6.78
CA GLN A 153 -49.59 9.18 -7.92
C GLN A 153 -50.00 8.22 -9.03
N LYS A 154 -49.19 7.20 -9.31
CA LYS A 154 -49.50 6.13 -10.26
C LYS A 154 -50.81 5.42 -9.88
N ASP A 155 -50.97 5.05 -8.62
CA ASP A 155 -52.19 4.37 -8.12
C ASP A 155 -53.43 5.26 -8.26
N LYS A 156 -53.33 6.56 -7.97
CA LYS A 156 -54.41 7.53 -8.20
C LYS A 156 -54.83 7.60 -9.67
N ILE A 157 -53.86 7.65 -10.58
CA ILE A 157 -54.13 7.68 -12.02
C ILE A 157 -54.87 6.41 -12.47
N TYR A 158 -54.45 5.24 -12.00
CA TYR A 158 -55.17 3.99 -12.28
C TYR A 158 -56.58 3.98 -11.70
N GLY A 159 -56.78 4.58 -10.52
CA GLY A 159 -58.10 4.81 -9.95
C GLY A 159 -59.01 5.62 -10.88
N TYR A 160 -58.52 6.74 -11.41
CA TYR A 160 -59.27 7.55 -12.38
C TYR A 160 -59.58 6.80 -13.67
N PHE A 161 -58.64 5.99 -14.19
CA PHE A 161 -58.91 5.16 -15.36
C PHE A 161 -60.04 4.14 -15.10
N ASN A 162 -60.05 3.47 -13.95
CA ASN A 162 -61.11 2.55 -13.56
C ASN A 162 -62.47 3.26 -13.41
N GLU A 163 -62.50 4.46 -12.82
CA GLU A 163 -63.73 5.24 -12.72
C GLU A 163 -64.29 5.64 -14.09
N ILE A 164 -63.42 6.11 -15.00
CA ILE A 164 -63.79 6.45 -16.38
C ILE A 164 -64.36 5.21 -17.10
N GLU A 165 -63.72 4.06 -16.93
CA GLU A 165 -64.17 2.81 -17.54
C GLU A 165 -65.54 2.37 -17.01
N ASN A 166 -65.76 2.47 -15.69
CA ASN A 166 -67.06 2.21 -15.04
C ASN A 166 -68.15 3.16 -15.53
N PHE A 167 -67.86 4.46 -15.68
CA PHE A 167 -68.80 5.41 -16.27
C PHE A 167 -69.15 5.00 -17.71
N ARG A 168 -68.14 4.62 -18.50
CA ARG A 168 -68.32 4.21 -19.89
C ARG A 168 -69.16 2.94 -20.03
N THR A 169 -69.05 2.00 -19.10
CA THR A 169 -69.88 0.77 -19.09
C THR A 169 -71.30 1.03 -18.60
N ASN A 170 -71.49 1.89 -17.59
CA ASN A 170 -72.81 2.20 -17.01
C ASN A 170 -73.62 3.26 -17.79
N LEU A 171 -72.99 4.01 -18.70
CA LEU A 171 -73.66 4.90 -19.66
C LEU A 171 -74.17 4.17 -20.91
N VAL A 172 -73.79 2.91 -21.12
CA VAL A 172 -74.31 2.06 -22.20
C VAL A 172 -75.50 1.27 -21.65
N VAL A 173 -76.65 1.93 -21.57
CA VAL A 173 -77.99 1.32 -21.43
C VAL A 173 -78.91 1.94 -22.47
#